data_AF-A0A1Q3GY53-F1
#
_entry.id   AF-A0A1Q3GY53-F1
#
_cell.length_a   1.000
_cell.length_b   1.000
_cell.length_c   1.000
_cell.angle_alpha   90.00
_cell.angle_beta   90.00
_cell.angle_gamma   90.00
#
_symmetry.space_group_name_H-M   'P 1'
#
loop_
_entity.id
_entity.type
_entity.pdbx_description
1 polymer ?
#
loop_
_entity_poly.entity_id
_entity_poly.type
_entity_poly.pdbx_seq_one_letter_code
_entity_poly.pdbx_strand_id
1 'polypeptide(L)'
;MPIKRSQQQAHESLEDFYKRDEWKGGWEIAAKNMLEIIDFLNENFIDTKLIAMTSHQRLCIQNKDDETSGWLVVVQSVGLDGYYIEYKVPNDKAPWENAWIKGTPKSLKEAKKYLVISMLACEGWPGNKELEKLKELI
;
A
#
# COMPACT_ATOMS: atom_id res chain seq x y z
N MET A 1 6.85 -12.86 -5.78
CA MET A 1 7.84 -11.99 -5.17
C MET A 1 7.07 -11.20 -4.15
N PRO A 2 7.24 -11.52 -2.87
CA PRO A 2 6.60 -10.74 -1.83
C PRO A 2 6.98 -9.27 -1.98
N ILE A 3 6.08 -8.39 -1.56
CA ILE A 3 6.37 -6.97 -1.42
C ILE A 3 7.63 -6.80 -0.57
N LYS A 4 8.58 -6.03 -1.07
CA LYS A 4 9.87 -5.84 -0.39
C LYS A 4 9.88 -4.53 0.34
N ARG A 5 10.49 -4.53 1.52
CA ARG A 5 10.83 -3.27 2.15
C ARG A 5 11.95 -2.58 1.39
N SER A 6 11.90 -1.26 1.29
CA SER A 6 12.92 -0.46 0.62
C SER A 6 14.31 -0.69 1.24
N GLN A 7 15.36 -0.60 0.42
CA GLN A 7 16.76 -0.70 0.87
C GLN A 7 17.09 0.26 2.03
N GLN A 8 16.46 1.44 2.04
CA GLN A 8 16.65 2.43 3.10
C GLN A 8 16.21 1.94 4.49
N GLN A 9 15.34 0.92 4.53
CA GLN A 9 14.81 0.32 5.75
C GLN A 9 15.06 -1.20 5.79
N ALA A 10 16.10 -1.69 5.09
CA ALA A 10 16.38 -3.12 4.95
C ALA A 10 16.84 -3.83 6.25
N HIS A 11 16.91 -3.14 7.38
CA HIS A 11 17.30 -3.72 8.66
C HIS A 11 16.22 -4.63 9.27
N GLU A 12 14.99 -4.63 8.74
CA GLU A 12 13.88 -5.52 9.12
C GLU A 12 12.88 -5.69 7.98
N SER A 13 12.14 -6.81 7.98
CA SER A 13 11.05 -7.04 7.00
C SER A 13 9.84 -6.13 7.27
N LEU A 14 8.87 -6.11 6.36
CA LEU A 14 7.61 -5.39 6.57
C LEU A 14 6.80 -6.09 7.67
N GLU A 15 6.78 -7.41 7.64
CA GLU A 15 6.07 -8.27 8.58
C GLU A 15 6.62 -8.08 10.00
N ASP A 16 7.94 -8.05 10.17
CA ASP A 16 8.56 -7.85 11.49
C ASP A 16 8.23 -6.48 12.06
N PHE A 17 8.22 -5.43 11.23
CA PHE A 17 7.82 -4.08 11.66
C PHE A 17 6.41 -4.04 12.25
N TYR A 18 5.43 -4.68 11.61
CA TYR A 18 4.05 -4.72 12.11
C TYR A 18 3.83 -5.77 13.21
N LYS A 19 4.79 -6.66 13.47
CA LYS A 19 4.76 -7.64 14.56
C LYS A 19 5.44 -7.18 15.85
N ARG A 20 6.05 -5.99 15.87
CA ARG A 20 6.75 -5.48 17.07
C ARG A 20 5.82 -5.41 18.29
N ASP A 21 6.35 -5.78 19.44
CA ASP A 21 5.61 -5.79 20.72
C ASP A 21 5.24 -4.38 21.23
N GLU A 22 5.87 -3.34 20.68
CA GLU A 22 5.62 -1.93 21.02
C GLU A 22 4.23 -1.43 20.60
N TRP A 23 3.57 -2.12 19.66
CA TRP A 23 2.21 -1.80 19.24
C TRP A 23 1.20 -2.22 20.32
N LYS A 24 0.53 -1.23 20.94
CA LYS A 24 -0.46 -1.44 22.01
C LYS A 24 -1.79 -0.73 21.72
N GLY A 25 -2.88 -1.26 22.26
CA GLY A 25 -4.21 -0.67 22.14
C GLY A 25 -4.69 -0.60 20.69
N GLY A 26 -5.22 0.56 20.27
CA GLY A 26 -5.64 0.77 18.87
C GLY A 26 -4.52 0.55 17.85
N TRP A 27 -3.25 0.72 18.26
CA TRP A 27 -2.11 0.52 17.39
C TRP A 27 -1.84 -0.96 17.07
N GLU A 28 -2.16 -1.85 18.00
CA GLU A 28 -2.04 -3.30 17.79
C GLU A 28 -3.03 -3.80 16.74
N ILE A 29 -4.28 -3.33 16.81
CA ILE A 29 -5.34 -3.66 15.84
C ILE A 29 -4.94 -3.16 14.45
N ALA A 30 -4.43 -1.94 14.37
CA ALA A 30 -3.98 -1.36 13.12
C ALA A 30 -2.81 -2.16 12.52
N ALA A 31 -1.84 -2.59 13.33
CA ALA A 31 -0.72 -3.39 12.86
C ALA A 31 -1.17 -4.76 12.31
N LYS A 32 -2.10 -5.44 13.01
CA LYS A 32 -2.74 -6.69 12.52
C LYS A 32 -3.44 -6.47 11.18
N ASN A 33 -4.21 -5.39 11.06
CA ASN A 33 -4.87 -5.01 9.82
C ASN A 33 -3.89 -4.71 8.67
N MET A 34 -2.69 -4.20 8.96
CA MET A 34 -1.67 -3.97 7.94
C MET A 34 -1.00 -5.27 7.48
N LEU A 35 -0.84 -6.25 8.37
CA LEU A 35 -0.38 -7.59 7.99
C LEU A 35 -1.35 -8.25 6.99
N GLU A 36 -2.65 -8.12 7.20
CA GLU A 36 -3.68 -8.61 6.26
C GLU A 36 -3.61 -7.94 4.86
N ILE A 37 -3.14 -6.68 4.81
CA ILE A 37 -2.88 -5.97 3.55
C ILE A 37 -1.60 -6.52 2.90
N ILE A 38 -0.55 -6.74 3.68
CA ILE A 38 0.71 -7.32 3.18
C ILE A 38 0.48 -8.72 2.63
N ASP A 39 -0.27 -9.56 3.33
CA ASP A 39 -0.61 -10.91 2.88
C ASP A 39 -1.38 -10.86 1.56
N PHE A 40 -2.38 -9.99 1.46
CA PHE A 40 -3.10 -9.76 0.20
C PHE A 40 -2.17 -9.34 -0.95
N LEU A 41 -1.21 -8.45 -0.69
CA LEU A 41 -0.24 -8.04 -1.71
C LEU A 41 0.67 -9.20 -2.12
N ASN A 42 1.19 -9.96 -1.15
CA ASN A 42 2.07 -11.10 -1.39
C ASN A 42 1.39 -12.23 -2.16
N GLU A 43 0.11 -12.48 -1.90
CA GLU A 43 -0.70 -13.51 -2.57
C GLU A 43 -1.03 -13.16 -4.02
N ASN A 44 -1.21 -11.87 -4.33
CA ASN A 44 -1.75 -11.44 -5.63
C ASN A 44 -0.72 -10.80 -6.56
N PHE A 45 0.45 -10.41 -6.03
CA PHE A 45 1.53 -9.79 -6.80
C PHE A 45 2.81 -10.64 -6.72
N ILE A 46 2.84 -11.73 -7.47
CA ILE A 46 3.96 -12.68 -7.50
C ILE A 46 5.05 -12.19 -8.46
N ASP A 47 4.72 -11.65 -9.61
CA ASP A 47 5.73 -11.23 -10.58
C ASP A 47 6.00 -9.72 -10.51
N THR A 48 5.06 -8.98 -9.92
CA THR A 48 5.16 -7.53 -9.80
C THR A 48 6.14 -7.11 -8.71
N LYS A 49 7.09 -6.25 -9.09
CA LYS A 49 7.95 -5.58 -8.11
C LYS A 49 7.14 -4.53 -7.34
N LEU A 50 6.88 -4.82 -6.08
CA LEU A 50 6.35 -3.88 -5.10
C LEU A 50 7.43 -3.57 -4.07
N ILE A 51 7.73 -2.28 -3.91
CA ILE A 51 8.64 -1.78 -2.87
C ILE A 51 7.80 -0.96 -1.91
N ALA A 52 8.04 -1.09 -0.60
CA ALA A 52 7.39 -0.26 0.39
C ALA A 52 8.33 0.28 1.46
N MET A 53 8.01 1.48 1.90
CA MET A 53 8.54 2.06 3.13
C MET A 53 7.46 2.02 4.20
N THR A 54 7.89 1.94 5.46
CA THR A 54 7.01 2.15 6.60
C THR A 54 7.30 3.48 7.28
N SER A 55 6.25 4.20 7.65
CA SER A 55 6.34 5.40 8.48
C SER A 55 5.16 5.40 9.44
N HIS A 56 5.43 5.21 10.73
CA HIS A 56 4.39 4.92 11.71
C HIS A 56 3.51 3.75 11.24
N GLN A 57 2.19 3.92 11.09
CA GLN A 57 1.27 2.87 10.62
C GLN A 57 1.01 2.87 9.12
N ARG A 58 1.87 3.52 8.34
CA ARG A 58 1.70 3.64 6.90
C ARG A 58 2.58 2.64 6.17
N LEU A 59 2.01 2.04 5.13
CA LEU A 59 2.72 1.33 4.08
C LEU A 59 2.72 2.23 2.84
N CYS A 60 3.86 2.82 2.52
CA CYS A 60 4.05 3.68 1.36
C CYS A 60 4.65 2.87 0.22
N ILE A 61 3.86 2.59 -0.82
CA ILE A 61 4.19 1.68 -1.93
C ILE A 61 4.74 2.46 -3.13
N GLN A 62 5.77 1.88 -3.74
CA GLN A 62 6.52 2.39 -4.88
C GLN A 62 6.76 1.26 -5.90
N ASN A 63 7.02 1.63 -7.15
CA ASN A 63 7.38 0.71 -8.23
C ASN A 63 8.91 0.55 -8.41
N LYS A 64 9.69 1.39 -7.73
CA LYS A 64 11.16 1.39 -7.76
C LYS A 64 11.70 1.50 -6.33
N ASP A 65 12.89 0.95 -6.13
CA ASP A 65 13.61 0.99 -4.86
C ASP A 65 14.66 2.10 -4.98
N ASP A 66 14.21 3.35 -4.96
CA ASP A 66 15.07 4.52 -5.01
C ASP A 66 14.50 5.69 -4.19
N GLU A 67 15.39 6.62 -3.82
CA GLU A 67 15.05 7.72 -2.91
C GLU A 67 14.21 8.83 -3.57
N THR A 68 14.06 8.80 -4.90
CA THR A 68 13.55 9.93 -5.70
C THR A 68 12.22 9.64 -6.38
N SER A 69 11.82 8.38 -6.51
CA SER A 69 10.61 7.95 -7.21
C SER A 69 9.32 8.38 -6.52
N GLY A 70 9.40 8.82 -5.25
CA GLY A 70 8.25 9.23 -4.47
C GLY A 70 7.28 8.07 -4.20
N TRP A 71 6.29 8.29 -3.34
CA TRP A 71 5.25 7.30 -3.07
C TRP A 71 4.17 7.36 -4.15
N LEU A 72 3.64 6.20 -4.53
CA LEU A 72 2.55 6.10 -5.51
C LEU A 72 1.22 5.78 -4.85
N VAL A 73 1.26 4.90 -3.85
CA VAL A 73 0.10 4.52 -3.05
C VAL A 73 0.50 4.51 -1.57
N VAL A 74 -0.36 5.02 -0.70
CA VAL A 74 -0.16 4.98 0.76
C VAL A 74 -1.35 4.27 1.38
N VAL A 75 -1.09 3.25 2.19
CA VAL A 75 -2.11 2.54 2.96
C VAL A 75 -1.85 2.77 4.44
N GLN A 76 -2.89 3.12 5.19
CA GLN A 76 -2.84 3.26 6.64
C GLN A 76 -4.06 2.57 7.25
N SER A 77 -3.86 1.72 8.24
CA SER A 77 -4.94 1.26 9.11
C SER A 77 -5.13 2.25 10.26
N VAL A 78 -6.40 2.55 10.59
CA VAL A 78 -6.79 3.42 11.71
C VAL A 78 -7.44 2.58 12.82
N GLY A 79 -6.96 1.35 12.99
CA GLY A 79 -7.46 0.41 13.99
C GLY A 79 -8.91 0.01 13.70
N LEU A 80 -9.83 0.36 14.61
CA LEU A 80 -11.24 0.04 14.50
C LEU A 80 -12.00 0.98 13.52
N ASP A 81 -11.40 2.10 13.13
CA ASP A 81 -12.07 3.13 12.31
C ASP A 81 -11.94 2.89 10.79
N GLY A 82 -11.30 1.78 10.40
CA GLY A 82 -11.08 1.37 9.03
C GLY A 82 -9.68 1.73 8.52
N TYR A 83 -9.61 2.21 7.28
CA TYR A 83 -8.34 2.49 6.60
C TYR A 83 -8.37 3.85 5.91
N TYR A 84 -7.18 4.39 5.65
CA TYR A 84 -6.95 5.43 4.66
C TYR A 84 -6.12 4.83 3.52
N ILE A 85 -6.58 5.06 2.30
CA ILE A 85 -5.87 4.64 1.10
C ILE A 85 -5.76 5.85 0.19
N GLU A 86 -4.53 6.21 -0.14
CA GLU A 86 -4.21 7.40 -0.91
C GLU A 86 -3.39 7.00 -2.14
N TYR A 87 -3.59 7.70 -3.26
CA TYR A 87 -2.74 7.53 -4.43
C TYR A 87 -2.36 8.86 -5.08
N LYS A 88 -1.17 8.90 -5.66
CA LYS A 88 -0.68 10.03 -6.43
C LYS A 88 -1.34 10.06 -7.79
N VAL A 89 -2.01 11.15 -8.12
CA VAL A 89 -2.66 11.31 -9.43
C VAL A 89 -1.58 11.53 -10.50
N PRO A 90 -1.64 10.85 -11.66
CA PRO A 90 -0.73 11.10 -12.77
C PRO A 90 -0.70 12.58 -13.15
N ASN A 91 0.48 13.12 -13.46
CA ASN A 91 0.67 14.56 -13.65
C ASN A 91 -0.20 15.14 -14.79
N ASP A 92 -0.46 14.37 -15.83
CA ASP A 92 -1.31 14.72 -16.97
C ASP A 92 -2.81 14.72 -16.64
N LYS A 93 -3.19 14.12 -15.51
CA LYS A 93 -4.58 14.01 -15.01
C LYS A 93 -4.81 14.82 -13.73
N ALA A 94 -3.73 15.34 -13.15
CA ALA A 94 -3.77 16.00 -11.86
C ALA A 94 -4.40 17.42 -11.98
N PRO A 95 -5.38 17.78 -11.15
CA PRO A 95 -5.97 19.13 -11.16
C PRO A 95 -4.98 20.22 -10.68
N TRP A 96 -3.94 19.84 -9.96
CA TRP A 96 -2.80 20.67 -9.56
C TRP A 96 -1.56 19.78 -9.35
N GLU A 97 -0.38 20.40 -9.27
CA GLU A 97 0.87 19.68 -9.10
C GLU A 97 0.88 18.79 -7.84
N ASN A 98 1.32 17.54 -7.99
CA ASN A 98 1.39 16.56 -6.90
C ASN A 98 0.03 16.30 -6.22
N ALA A 99 -1.09 16.32 -6.96
CA ALA A 99 -2.39 15.97 -6.42
C ALA A 99 -2.44 14.51 -5.92
N TRP A 100 -3.17 14.31 -4.81
CA TRP A 100 -3.45 12.99 -4.23
C TRP A 100 -4.95 12.82 -4.06
N ILE A 101 -5.43 11.60 -4.27
CA ILE A 101 -6.81 11.20 -3.95
C ILE A 101 -6.79 10.29 -2.75
N LYS A 102 -7.75 10.49 -1.83
CA LYS A 102 -7.90 9.74 -0.59
C LYS A 102 -9.26 9.05 -0.52
N GLY A 103 -9.25 7.76 -0.21
CA GLY A 103 -10.42 6.98 0.17
C GLY A 103 -10.35 6.51 1.62
N THR A 104 -11.51 6.30 2.25
CA THR A 104 -11.62 5.93 3.66
C THR A 104 -12.48 4.67 3.88
N PRO A 105 -12.07 3.50 3.36
CA PRO A 105 -12.86 2.29 3.46
C PRO A 105 -13.00 1.82 4.91
N LYS A 106 -14.15 1.24 5.25
CA LYS A 106 -14.50 0.88 6.65
C LYS A 106 -14.32 -0.61 6.97
N SER A 107 -13.92 -1.40 5.98
CA SER A 107 -13.64 -2.83 6.14
C SER A 107 -12.40 -3.24 5.37
N LEU A 108 -11.79 -4.37 5.76
CA LEU A 108 -10.67 -4.96 5.03
C LEU A 108 -11.04 -5.28 3.57
N LYS A 109 -12.27 -5.76 3.33
CA LYS A 109 -12.76 -6.06 1.97
C LYS A 109 -12.77 -4.80 1.10
N GLU A 110 -13.32 -3.70 1.61
CA GLU A 110 -13.31 -2.43 0.89
C GLU A 110 -11.90 -1.86 0.75
N ALA A 111 -11.05 -2.01 1.76
CA ALA A 111 -9.65 -1.60 1.70
C ALA A 111 -8.89 -2.29 0.57
N LYS A 112 -9.03 -3.62 0.43
CA LYS A 112 -8.45 -4.38 -0.69
C LYS A 112 -8.94 -3.83 -2.05
N LYS A 113 -10.24 -3.54 -2.20
CA LYS A 113 -10.79 -2.92 -3.41
C LYS A 113 -10.20 -1.54 -3.69
N TYR A 114 -10.15 -0.67 -2.69
CA TYR A 114 -9.61 0.68 -2.81
C TYR A 114 -8.12 0.68 -3.12
N LEU A 115 -7.36 -0.28 -2.58
CA LEU A 115 -5.95 -0.50 -2.90
C LEU A 115 -5.77 -0.85 -4.38
N VAL A 116 -6.54 -1.79 -4.92
CA VAL A 116 -6.49 -2.13 -6.35
C VAL A 116 -6.85 -0.93 -7.23
N ILE A 117 -7.92 -0.19 -6.90
CA ILE A 117 -8.29 1.04 -7.61
C ILE A 117 -7.15 2.06 -7.57
N SER A 118 -6.52 2.23 -6.43
CA SER A 118 -5.41 3.17 -6.22
C SER A 118 -4.19 2.81 -7.05
N MET A 119 -3.84 1.52 -7.11
CA MET A 119 -2.73 1.02 -7.93
C MET A 119 -2.99 1.14 -9.43
N LEU A 120 -4.24 0.97 -9.87
CA LEU A 120 -4.65 1.21 -11.26
C LEU A 120 -4.59 2.69 -11.62
N ALA A 121 -5.17 3.54 -10.75
CA ALA A 121 -5.36 4.96 -11.04
C ALA A 121 -4.08 5.79 -10.99
N CYS A 122 -3.06 5.37 -10.21
CA CYS A 122 -1.77 6.05 -10.17
C CYS A 122 -0.85 5.71 -11.35
N GLU A 123 -1.21 4.70 -12.16
CA GLU A 123 -0.47 4.26 -13.35
C GLU A 123 1.00 3.88 -13.08
N GLY A 124 1.29 3.49 -11.84
CA GLY A 124 2.64 3.10 -11.40
C GLY A 124 3.18 1.83 -12.04
N TRP A 125 2.29 0.95 -12.53
CA TRP A 125 2.62 -0.36 -13.07
C TRP A 125 1.94 -0.59 -14.43
N PRO A 126 2.40 0.09 -15.49
CA PRO A 126 1.78 -0.02 -16.81
C PRO A 126 1.86 -1.45 -17.36
N GLY A 127 0.76 -1.95 -17.89
CA GLY A 127 0.69 -3.29 -18.50
C GLY A 127 0.77 -4.46 -17.53
N ASN A 128 0.55 -4.21 -16.23
CA ASN A 128 0.64 -5.23 -15.20
C ASN A 128 -0.54 -6.22 -15.25
N LYS A 129 -0.24 -7.47 -15.64
CA LYS A 129 -1.26 -8.53 -15.79
C LYS A 129 -1.91 -8.96 -14.46
N GLU A 130 -1.16 -8.93 -13.36
CA GLU A 130 -1.68 -9.30 -12.04
C GLU A 130 -2.69 -8.26 -11.55
N LEU A 131 -2.39 -6.99 -11.77
CA LEU A 131 -3.28 -5.88 -11.45
C LEU A 131 -4.55 -5.87 -12.33
N GLU A 132 -4.43 -6.13 -13.63
CA GLU A 132 -5.60 -6.26 -14.51
C GLU A 132 -6.47 -7.45 -14.13
N LYS A 133 -5.90 -8.59 -13.71
CA LYS A 133 -6.68 -9.72 -13.20
C LYS A 133 -7.48 -9.35 -11.95
N LEU A 134 -6.88 -8.59 -11.03
CA LEU A 134 -7.57 -8.12 -9.81
C LEU A 134 -8.70 -7.15 -10.10
N LYS A 135 -8.57 -6.33 -11.15
CA LYS A 135 -9.60 -5.40 -11.60
C LYS A 135 -10.90 -6.10 -11.98
N GLU A 136 -10.83 -7.31 -12.53
CA GLU A 136 -12.00 -8.11 -12.89
C GLU A 136 -12.75 -8.67 -11.66
N LEU A 137 -12.13 -8.62 -10.48
CA LEU A 137 -12.67 -9.18 -9.24
C LEU A 137 -13.30 -8.13 -8.31
N ILE A 138 -13.25 -6.84 -8.67
CA ILE A 138 -13.73 -5.70 -7.85
C ILE A 138 -14.91 -4.96 -8.48
#